data_AF-A0A356QX78-F1
#
_entry.id   AF-A0A356QX78-F1
#
_cell.length_a   1.000
_cell.length_b   1.000
_cell.length_c   1.000
_cell.angle_alpha   90.00
_cell.angle_beta   90.00
_cell.angle_gamma   90.00
#
_symmetry.space_group_name_H-M   'P 1'
#
loop_
_entity.id
_entity.type
_entity.pdbx_description
1 polymer ?
#
loop_
_entity_poly.entity_id
_entity_poly.type
_entity_poly.pdbx_seq_one_letter_code
_entity_poly.pdbx_strand_id
1 'polypeptide(L)'
;MGLNSFPAEVIASISHPSESKYFSLSEAKQALPVLQKITRSAAQDLAPLQEEMSRLLDCDPRQEPLREQFEQIVRKWLSQVQRLGLRVSGLWEVGFDTGDGYLSWRYPELRLAYFRYYEESFSRRRPLGQVIEEDQPEWAHQ
;
A
#
# COMPACT_ATOMS: atom_id res chain seq x y z
N MET A 1 15.78 33.26 44.29
CA MET A 1 15.44 34.08 43.10
C MET A 1 16.60 33.93 42.13
N GLY A 2 16.48 33.43 40.91
CA GLY A 2 15.31 32.99 40.14
C GLY A 2 15.73 31.86 39.19
N LEU A 3 14.76 31.01 38.89
CA LEU A 3 14.82 29.94 37.91
C LEU A 3 14.81 30.57 36.52
N ASN A 4 15.85 30.36 35.71
CA ASN A 4 15.76 30.60 34.27
C ASN A 4 15.60 29.26 33.55
N SER A 5 14.31 28.93 33.41
CA SER A 5 13.77 28.01 32.43
C SER A 5 13.96 28.60 31.03
N PHE A 6 14.59 27.84 30.13
CA PHE A 6 14.29 27.88 28.70
C PHE A 6 14.31 26.44 28.17
N PRO A 7 13.41 26.12 27.22
CA PRO A 7 12.81 24.81 27.08
C PRO A 7 13.68 23.84 26.28
N ALA A 8 13.67 22.57 26.68
CA ALA A 8 14.20 21.43 25.93
C ALA A 8 13.30 21.10 24.72
N GLU A 9 12.98 22.10 23.93
CA GLU A 9 12.14 22.00 22.74
C GLU A 9 12.88 22.72 21.63
N VAL A 10 12.97 22.09 20.46
CA VAL A 10 13.90 22.40 19.36
C VAL A 10 15.27 21.73 19.56
N ILE A 11 15.36 20.44 19.21
CA ILE A 11 16.33 19.91 18.25
C ILE A 11 15.99 18.43 18.00
N ALA A 12 15.58 18.16 16.77
CA ALA A 12 15.63 16.88 16.10
C ALA A 12 14.75 15.74 16.68
N SER A 13 13.46 15.77 16.32
CA SER A 13 12.75 14.52 16.01
C SER A 13 13.42 13.90 14.79
N ILE A 14 14.51 13.17 15.01
CA ILE A 14 15.03 12.22 14.05
C ILE A 14 14.04 11.07 14.09
N SER A 15 13.03 11.12 13.22
CA SER A 15 12.03 10.08 13.09
C SER A 15 12.73 8.73 12.97
N HIS A 16 12.53 7.89 13.98
CA HIS A 16 12.90 6.48 13.90
C HIS A 16 12.22 5.89 12.66
N PRO A 17 12.92 5.10 11.81
CA PRO A 17 12.34 4.50 10.60
C PRO A 17 11.31 3.38 10.88
N SER A 18 10.59 3.46 11.99
CA SER A 18 9.61 2.47 12.45
C SER A 18 8.45 3.08 13.24
N GLU A 19 8.18 4.38 13.11
CA GLU A 19 6.84 4.90 13.42
C GLU A 19 6.01 4.79 12.15
N SER A 20 5.05 3.87 12.14
CA SER A 20 4.11 3.74 11.03
C SER A 20 3.27 5.01 11.01
N LYS A 21 3.61 5.97 10.14
CA LYS A 21 2.80 7.16 9.95
C LYS A 21 1.43 6.71 9.45
N TYR A 22 0.38 6.99 10.22
CA TYR A 22 -0.99 6.75 9.78
C TYR A 22 -1.37 7.75 8.69
N PHE A 23 -2.19 7.29 7.76
CA PHE A 23 -2.70 8.06 6.64
C PHE A 23 -4.10 8.58 6.94
N SER A 24 -4.32 9.87 6.68
CA SER A 24 -5.69 10.34 6.44
C SER A 24 -6.20 9.92 5.06
N LEU A 25 -7.51 9.98 4.86
CA LEU A 25 -8.12 9.75 3.54
C LEU A 25 -7.57 10.73 2.49
N SER A 26 -7.30 11.97 2.88
CA SER A 26 -6.73 13.00 2.03
C SER A 26 -5.30 12.65 1.60
N GLU A 27 -4.46 12.25 2.56
CA GLU A 27 -3.08 11.81 2.28
C GLU A 27 -3.06 10.56 1.39
N ALA A 28 -3.92 9.58 1.66
CA ALA A 28 -4.03 8.37 0.87
C ALA A 28 -4.45 8.68 -0.58
N LYS A 29 -5.40 9.60 -0.79
CA LYS A 29 -5.80 10.08 -2.13
C LYS A 29 -4.66 10.77 -2.86
N GLN A 30 -3.79 11.51 -2.17
CA GLN A 30 -2.61 12.16 -2.78
C GLN A 30 -1.52 11.17 -3.17
N ALA A 31 -1.34 10.09 -2.40
CA ALA A 31 -0.37 9.04 -2.70
C ALA A 31 -0.86 8.06 -3.78
N LEU A 32 -2.18 7.93 -3.98
CA LEU A 32 -2.79 6.99 -4.92
C LEU A 32 -2.25 7.09 -6.37
N PRO A 33 -2.10 8.27 -7.00
CA PRO A 33 -1.59 8.36 -8.37
C PRO A 33 -0.18 7.77 -8.53
N VAL A 34 0.67 7.91 -7.51
CA VAL A 34 2.02 7.35 -7.51
C VAL A 34 1.95 5.82 -7.41
N LEU A 35 1.13 5.30 -6.49
CA LEU A 35 0.88 3.86 -6.37
C LEU A 35 0.32 3.26 -7.67
N GLN A 36 -0.64 3.93 -8.30
CA GLN A 36 -1.23 3.51 -9.58
C GLN A 36 -0.17 3.46 -10.68
N LYS A 37 0.73 4.44 -10.76
CA LYS A 37 1.80 4.46 -11.76
C LYS A 37 2.78 3.30 -11.57
N ILE A 38 3.25 3.08 -10.33
CA ILE A 38 4.18 2.00 -9.99
C ILE A 38 3.54 0.63 -10.30
N THR A 39 2.30 0.44 -9.86
CA THR A 39 1.59 -0.84 -10.04
C THR A 39 1.24 -1.09 -11.49
N ARG A 40 0.82 -0.06 -12.25
CA ARG A 40 0.56 -0.17 -13.69
C ARG A 40 1.83 -0.58 -14.44
N SER A 41 2.96 0.06 -14.17
CA SER A 41 4.24 -0.28 -14.81
C SER A 41 4.61 -1.75 -14.54
N ALA A 42 4.54 -2.18 -13.28
CA ALA A 42 4.86 -3.57 -12.92
C ALA A 42 3.89 -4.58 -13.55
N ALA A 43 2.59 -4.24 -13.63
CA ALA A 43 1.60 -5.08 -14.30
C ALA A 43 1.84 -5.19 -15.82
N GLN A 44 2.26 -4.09 -16.47
CA GLN A 44 2.63 -4.08 -17.88
C GLN A 44 3.89 -4.91 -18.14
N ASP A 45 4.88 -4.83 -17.26
CA ASP A 45 6.11 -5.63 -17.35
C ASP A 45 5.83 -7.13 -17.14
N LEU A 46 4.87 -7.48 -16.28
CA LEU A 46 4.48 -8.87 -16.00
C LEU A 46 3.59 -9.50 -17.09
N ALA A 47 2.77 -8.72 -17.78
CA ALA A 47 1.84 -9.23 -18.79
C ALA A 47 2.49 -10.17 -19.84
N PRO A 48 3.60 -9.81 -20.52
CA PRO A 48 4.22 -10.70 -21.50
C PRO A 48 4.81 -11.96 -20.87
N LEU A 49 5.33 -11.88 -19.65
CA LEU A 49 5.87 -13.05 -18.94
C LEU A 49 4.76 -14.03 -18.58
N GLN A 50 3.63 -13.53 -18.09
CA GLN A 50 2.45 -14.37 -17.80
C GLN A 50 1.92 -15.04 -19.06
N GLU A 51 1.87 -14.31 -20.18
CA GLU A 51 1.45 -14.85 -21.46
C GLU A 51 2.40 -15.97 -21.93
N GLU A 52 3.71 -15.75 -21.88
CA GLU A 52 4.70 -16.77 -22.27
C GLU A 52 4.63 -18.00 -21.35
N MET A 53 4.57 -17.81 -20.03
CA MET A 53 4.44 -18.92 -19.07
C MET A 53 3.18 -19.75 -19.31
N SER A 54 2.06 -19.12 -19.69
CA SER A 54 0.80 -19.80 -19.96
C SER A 54 0.80 -20.67 -21.22
N ARG A 55 1.73 -20.41 -22.14
CA ARG A 55 1.89 -21.18 -23.40
C ARG A 55 2.80 -22.39 -23.24
N LEU A 56 3.59 -22.42 -22.18
CA LEU A 56 4.53 -23.49 -21.88
C LEU A 56 3.85 -24.57 -21.01
N LEU A 57 4.29 -25.81 -21.17
CA LEU A 57 3.89 -26.89 -20.25
C LEU A 57 4.50 -26.64 -18.85
N ASP A 58 3.86 -27.13 -17.80
CA ASP A 58 4.31 -26.92 -16.41
C ASP A 58 5.72 -27.46 -16.13
N CYS A 59 6.15 -28.49 -16.88
CA CYS A 59 7.47 -29.11 -16.77
C CYS A 59 8.49 -28.59 -17.79
N ASP A 60 8.15 -27.56 -18.58
CA ASP A 60 9.09 -26.98 -19.55
C ASP A 60 10.24 -26.27 -18.81
N PRO A 61 11.52 -26.57 -19.11
CA PRO A 61 12.66 -25.97 -18.43
C PRO A 61 12.74 -24.44 -18.61
N ARG A 62 12.04 -23.86 -19.60
CA ARG A 62 11.93 -22.40 -19.79
C ARG A 62 11.00 -21.73 -18.77
N GLN A 63 10.21 -22.50 -18.00
CA GLN A 63 9.35 -21.96 -16.94
C GLN A 63 10.17 -21.29 -15.83
N GLU A 64 11.26 -21.92 -15.40
CA GLU A 64 12.09 -21.41 -14.29
C GLU A 64 12.67 -20.01 -14.55
N PRO A 65 13.35 -19.72 -15.67
CA PRO A 65 13.86 -18.37 -15.93
C PRO A 65 12.74 -17.32 -16.10
N LEU A 66 11.52 -17.72 -16.50
CA LEU A 66 10.37 -16.81 -16.54
C LEU A 66 9.82 -16.53 -15.14
N ARG A 67 9.76 -17.55 -14.27
CA ARG A 67 9.40 -17.41 -12.85
C ARG A 67 10.37 -16.50 -12.11
N GLU A 68 11.67 -16.65 -12.34
CA GLU A 68 12.68 -15.77 -11.75
C GLU A 68 12.47 -14.30 -12.16
N GLN A 69 12.21 -14.04 -13.44
CA GLN A 69 11.90 -12.68 -13.93
C GLN A 69 10.60 -12.14 -13.34
N PHE A 70 9.57 -12.98 -13.24
CA PHE A 70 8.30 -12.64 -12.60
C PHE A 70 8.54 -12.21 -11.15
N GLU A 71 9.26 -13.02 -10.38
CA GLU A 71 9.60 -12.72 -8.99
C GLU A 71 10.40 -11.42 -8.84
N GLN A 72 11.36 -11.16 -9.73
CA GLN A 72 12.14 -9.93 -9.70
C GLN A 72 11.27 -8.68 -9.86
N ILE A 73 10.30 -8.71 -10.78
CA ILE A 73 9.37 -7.59 -10.98
C ILE A 73 8.46 -7.43 -9.77
N VAL A 74 7.92 -8.51 -9.21
CA VAL A 74 7.07 -8.46 -8.00
C VAL A 74 7.86 -7.92 -6.80
N ARG A 75 9.11 -8.35 -6.59
CA ARG A 75 9.97 -7.86 -5.50
C ARG A 75 10.30 -6.39 -5.65
N LYS A 76 10.57 -5.94 -6.88
CA LYS A 76 10.79 -4.52 -7.19
C LYS A 76 9.55 -3.69 -6.87
N TRP A 77 8.37 -4.13 -7.31
CA TRP A 77 7.11 -3.48 -7.00
C TRP A 77 6.86 -3.40 -5.49
N LEU A 78 7.02 -4.53 -4.78
CA LEU A 78 6.86 -4.61 -3.33
C LEU A 78 7.75 -3.60 -2.61
N SER A 79 9.04 -3.51 -2.99
CA SER A 79 9.98 -2.55 -2.42
C SER A 79 9.54 -1.10 -2.67
N GLN A 80 9.06 -0.78 -3.87
CA GLN A 80 8.57 0.56 -4.20
C GLN A 80 7.34 0.93 -3.39
N VAL A 81 6.39 0.01 -3.22
CA VAL A 81 5.17 0.21 -2.43
C VAL A 81 5.49 0.37 -0.94
N GLN A 82 6.39 -0.46 -0.40
CA GLN A 82 6.82 -0.36 1.00
C GLN A 82 7.55 0.96 1.31
N ARG A 83 8.33 1.49 0.36
CA ARG A 83 8.98 2.81 0.49
C ARG A 83 7.99 3.98 0.58
N LEU A 84 6.76 3.79 0.10
CA LEU A 84 5.68 4.76 0.27
C LEU A 84 4.99 4.63 1.64
N GLY A 85 5.43 3.71 2.51
CA GLY A 85 4.80 3.43 3.80
C GLY A 85 3.55 2.56 3.71
N LEU A 86 3.27 1.97 2.54
CA LEU A 86 2.05 1.22 2.29
C LEU A 86 2.21 -0.26 2.64
N ARG A 87 1.10 -0.90 3.05
CA ARG A 87 1.06 -2.33 3.37
C ARG A 87 0.60 -3.12 2.15
N VAL A 88 1.32 -4.19 1.83
CA VAL A 88 0.93 -5.13 0.77
C VAL A 88 0.34 -6.38 1.43
N SER A 89 -0.88 -6.75 1.03
CA SER A 89 -1.55 -7.97 1.52
C SER A 89 -1.65 -9.08 0.47
N GLY A 90 -1.37 -8.76 -0.79
CA GLY A 90 -1.44 -9.69 -1.91
C GLY A 90 -0.90 -9.04 -3.17
N LEU A 91 -0.79 -9.80 -4.27
CA LEU A 91 -0.35 -9.24 -5.55
C LEU A 91 -1.35 -8.15 -5.98
N TRP A 92 -0.83 -6.93 -6.11
CA TRP A 92 -1.62 -5.72 -6.42
C TRP A 92 -2.62 -5.27 -5.35
N GLU A 93 -2.63 -5.89 -4.18
CA GLU A 93 -3.50 -5.52 -3.06
C GLU A 93 -2.71 -4.72 -2.03
N VAL A 94 -3.11 -3.47 -1.84
CA VAL A 94 -2.39 -2.49 -1.04
C VAL A 94 -3.33 -1.82 -0.05
N GLY A 95 -2.84 -1.55 1.15
CA GLY A 95 -3.54 -0.86 2.23
C GLY A 95 -2.78 0.39 2.68
N PHE A 96 -3.50 1.49 2.86
CA PHE A 96 -3.02 2.67 3.56
C PHE A 96 -3.46 2.56 5.02
N ASP A 97 -2.50 2.49 5.94
CA ASP A 97 -2.75 2.28 7.36
C ASP A 97 -3.31 3.57 8.00
N THR A 98 -4.51 3.53 8.56
CA THR A 98 -5.17 4.70 9.15
C THR A 98 -5.13 4.74 10.68
N GLY A 99 -4.60 3.69 11.32
CA GLY A 99 -4.66 3.50 12.78
C GLY A 99 -5.83 2.66 13.26
N ASP A 100 -6.92 2.61 12.48
CA ASP A 100 -8.11 1.78 12.73
C ASP A 100 -8.20 0.58 11.78
N GLY A 101 -7.43 0.62 10.69
CA GLY A 101 -7.47 -0.37 9.64
C GLY A 101 -6.77 0.13 8.37
N TYR A 102 -7.23 -0.36 7.22
CA TYR A 102 -6.64 -0.06 5.92
C TYR A 102 -7.66 0.50 4.93
N LEU A 103 -7.38 1.69 4.40
CA LEU A 103 -7.96 2.11 3.13
C LEU A 103 -7.42 1.17 2.06
N SER A 104 -8.30 0.34 1.52
CA SER A 104 -7.94 -0.81 0.70
C SER A 104 -8.05 -0.47 -0.78
N TRP A 105 -6.98 -0.74 -1.52
CA TRP A 105 -6.89 -0.55 -2.95
C TRP A 105 -6.39 -1.82 -3.63
N ARG A 106 -6.99 -2.16 -4.78
CA ARG A 106 -6.47 -3.20 -5.66
C ARG A 106 -6.41 -2.71 -7.09
N TYR A 107 -5.32 -2.98 -7.80
CA TYR A 107 -5.26 -2.72 -9.24
C TYR A 107 -6.35 -3.52 -9.98
N PRO A 108 -7.10 -2.93 -10.94
CA PRO A 108 -6.96 -1.60 -11.54
C PRO A 108 -7.96 -0.54 -11.02
N GLU A 109 -8.34 -0.57 -9.74
CA GLU A 109 -9.29 0.38 -9.17
C GLU A 109 -8.82 1.85 -9.34
N LEU A 110 -9.74 2.72 -9.76
CA LEU A 110 -9.41 4.11 -10.07
C LEU A 110 -9.33 5.01 -8.84
N ARG A 111 -10.00 4.63 -7.74
CA ARG A 111 -10.14 5.42 -6.52
C ARG A 111 -10.10 4.55 -5.27
N LEU A 112 -9.80 5.16 -4.13
CA LEU A 112 -10.01 4.54 -2.83
C LEU A 112 -11.51 4.50 -2.53
N ALA A 113 -12.09 3.30 -2.62
CA ALA A 113 -13.53 3.09 -2.44
C ALA A 113 -13.85 2.13 -1.29
N TYR A 114 -12.84 1.53 -0.67
CA TYR A 114 -13.03 0.47 0.32
C TYR A 114 -12.13 0.68 1.54
N PHE A 115 -12.62 0.22 2.68
CA PHE A 115 -11.90 0.16 3.95
C PHE A 115 -12.04 -1.25 4.54
N ARG A 116 -11.04 -1.71 5.29
CA ARG A 116 -11.11 -2.96 6.06
C ARG A 116 -10.44 -2.77 7.41
N TYR A 117 -10.96 -3.40 8.46
CA TYR A 117 -10.26 -3.42 9.75
C TYR A 117 -9.08 -4.41 9.72
N TYR A 118 -8.17 -4.31 10.69
CA TYR A 118 -6.93 -5.10 10.71
C TYR A 118 -7.12 -6.61 10.67
N GLU A 119 -8.14 -7.13 11.35
CA GLU A 119 -8.41 -8.57 11.46
C GLU A 119 -9.18 -9.13 10.26
N GLU A 120 -9.59 -8.27 9.31
CA GLU A 120 -10.40 -8.67 8.18
C GLU A 120 -9.55 -9.03 6.96
N SER A 121 -9.97 -10.07 6.24
CA SER A 121 -9.40 -10.38 4.93
C SER A 121 -9.76 -9.30 3.91
N PHE A 122 -8.94 -9.16 2.86
CA PHE A 122 -9.17 -8.20 1.78
C PHE A 122 -10.59 -8.30 1.19
N SER A 123 -11.13 -9.51 1.10
CA SER A 123 -12.48 -9.79 0.58
C SER A 123 -13.62 -9.23 1.44
N ARG A 124 -13.38 -8.93 2.72
CA ARG A 124 -14.38 -8.36 3.64
C ARG A 124 -14.41 -6.83 3.66
N ARG A 125 -13.58 -6.18 2.85
CA ARG A 125 -13.54 -4.73 2.75
C ARG A 125 -14.92 -4.14 2.46
N ARG A 126 -15.27 -3.09 3.20
CA ARG A 126 -16.55 -2.40 3.16
C ARG A 126 -16.45 -1.14 2.31
N PRO A 127 -17.53 -0.72 1.62
CA PRO A 127 -17.54 0.55 0.91
C PRO A 127 -17.23 1.71 1.85
N LEU A 128 -16.35 2.61 1.41
CA LEU A 128 -15.87 3.71 2.24
C LEU A 128 -17.01 4.64 2.71
N GLY A 129 -17.99 4.90 1.85
CA GLY A 129 -19.15 5.72 2.21
C GLY A 129 -19.95 5.15 3.38
N GLN A 130 -20.14 3.82 3.40
CA GLN A 130 -20.83 3.15 4.50
C GLN A 130 -20.07 3.30 5.82
N VAL A 131 -18.74 3.09 5.80
CA VAL A 131 -17.91 3.21 7.02
C VAL A 131 -17.90 4.64 7.55
N ILE A 132 -17.82 5.64 6.66
CA ILE A 132 -17.84 7.06 7.07
C ILE A 132 -19.20 7.44 7.67
N GLU A 133 -20.31 6.97 7.10
CA GLU A 133 -21.66 7.25 7.59
C GLU A 133 -21.93 6.59 8.95
N GLU A 134 -21.49 5.34 9.13
CA GLU A 134 -21.73 4.56 10.35
C GLU A 134 -20.81 4.96 11.51
N ASP A 135 -19.50 5.11 11.24
CA ASP A 135 -18.49 5.22 12.29
C ASP A 135 -17.90 6.63 12.46
N GLN A 136 -18.09 7.52 11.46
CA GLN A 136 -17.51 8.87 11.41
C GLN A 136 -16.04 8.96 11.87
N PRO A 137 -15.14 8.16 11.28
CA PRO A 137 -13.78 8.04 11.78
C PRO A 137 -12.96 9.30 11.52
N GLU A 138 -12.04 9.63 12.44
CA GLU A 138 -11.22 10.85 12.35
C GLU A 138 -10.38 10.91 11.07
N TRP A 139 -9.83 9.77 10.61
CA TRP A 139 -9.03 9.70 9.40
C TRP A 139 -9.78 10.12 8.13
N ALA A 140 -11.12 10.14 8.14
CA ALA A 140 -11.93 10.54 6.99
C ALA A 140 -12.04 12.07 6.81
N HIS A 141 -11.77 12.84 7.86
CA HIS A 141 -12.06 14.28 7.93
C HIS A 141 -10.82 15.17 8.04
N GLN A 142 -9.62 14.59 8.04
CA GLN A 142 -8.32 15.27 8.14
C GLN A 142 -7.72 15.69 6.79
#